data_AF-A0A9P7FZY2-F1
#
_entry.id   AF-A0A9P7FZY2-F1
#
_cell.length_a   1.000
_cell.length_b   1.000
_cell.length_c   1.000
_cell.angle_alpha   90.00
_cell.angle_beta   90.00
_cell.angle_gamma   90.00
#
_symmetry.space_group_name_H-M   'P 1'
#
loop_
_entity.id
_entity.type
_entity.pdbx_description
1 polymer ?
#
loop_
_entity_poly.entity_id
_entity_poly.type
_entity_poly.pdbx_seq_one_letter_code
_entity_poly.pdbx_strand_id
1 'polypeptide(L)'
;MVMRQFSFVTPHQPGSIQAIAMTIEDAAVLAKLFSHLRTEEQISSFLWAFQDLRQPRCNSVMQKEVGMMWYLTMPEGEQQRMRDETMRAKHDAGLGVLQASDESEESPEWVEVKEVFAYDAEDEADNWWVEWGMLRERSRGVDVSLGIPIQVEQTVSD
;
A
#
# COMPACT_ATOMS: atom_id res chain seq x y z
N MET A 1 2.31 -15.20 -23.99
CA MET A 1 1.14 -14.70 -23.24
C MET A 1 1.27 -15.24 -21.83
N VAL A 2 1.91 -14.50 -20.94
CA VAL A 2 2.12 -14.93 -19.55
C VAL A 2 0.87 -14.55 -18.78
N MET A 3 0.14 -15.58 -18.34
CA MET A 3 -1.03 -15.46 -17.49
C MET A 3 -0.53 -14.96 -16.12
N ARG A 4 -0.58 -13.65 -15.88
CA ARG A 4 -0.35 -13.11 -14.54
C ARG A 4 -1.53 -13.54 -13.68
N GLN A 5 -1.26 -14.41 -12.74
CA GLN A 5 -2.22 -14.88 -11.75
C GLN A 5 -2.76 -13.66 -11.00
N PHE A 6 -4.08 -13.45 -11.01
CA PHE A 6 -4.76 -12.53 -10.10
C PHE A 6 -4.62 -13.11 -8.68
N SER A 7 -3.54 -12.79 -7.97
CA SER A 7 -3.40 -13.11 -6.56
C SER A 7 -4.05 -12.00 -5.75
N PHE A 8 -5.33 -12.17 -5.44
CA PHE A 8 -6.13 -11.23 -4.64
C PHE A 8 -5.71 -11.19 -3.16
N VAL A 9 -4.74 -12.02 -2.74
CA VAL A 9 -4.17 -12.04 -1.39
C VAL A 9 -2.69 -12.40 -1.54
N THR A 10 -1.79 -11.46 -1.27
CA THR A 10 -0.37 -11.81 -1.09
C THR A 10 -0.24 -12.63 0.19
N PRO A 11 0.25 -13.88 0.15
CA PRO A 11 0.51 -14.64 1.36
C PRO A 11 1.57 -13.91 2.18
N HIS A 12 1.21 -13.51 3.40
CA HIS A 12 2.13 -12.87 4.33
C HIS A 12 2.87 -13.92 5.15
N GLN A 13 4.08 -13.59 5.57
CA GLN A 13 4.87 -14.49 6.41
C GLN A 13 4.22 -14.63 7.80
N PRO A 14 4.30 -15.80 8.44
CA PRO A 14 3.85 -15.97 9.82
C PRO A 14 4.55 -14.95 10.74
N GLY A 15 3.77 -14.19 11.51
CA GLY A 15 4.29 -13.12 12.37
C GLY A 15 4.38 -11.74 11.71
N SER A 16 3.90 -11.60 10.46
CA SER A 16 3.69 -10.28 9.83
C SER A 16 2.80 -9.40 10.71
N ILE A 17 3.27 -8.18 10.96
CA ILE A 17 2.53 -7.17 11.71
C ILE A 17 1.62 -6.35 10.79
N GLN A 18 1.93 -6.30 9.49
CA GLN A 18 1.20 -5.53 8.49
C GLN A 18 0.07 -6.31 7.81
N ALA A 19 -0.07 -7.63 8.03
CA ALA A 19 -1.04 -8.46 7.31
C ALA A 19 -2.48 -7.91 7.35
N ILE A 20 -2.93 -7.40 8.50
CA ILE A 20 -4.27 -6.81 8.64
C ILE A 20 -4.34 -5.45 7.95
N ALA A 21 -3.33 -4.59 8.13
CA ALA A 21 -3.26 -3.28 7.50
C ALA A 21 -3.30 -3.40 5.97
N MET A 22 -2.53 -4.34 5.40
CA MET A 22 -2.51 -4.64 3.97
C MET A 22 -3.88 -5.04 3.42
N THR A 23 -4.64 -5.82 4.18
CA THR A 23 -6.02 -6.20 3.80
C THR A 23 -6.97 -5.00 3.82
N ILE A 24 -6.80 -4.08 4.78
CA ILE A 24 -7.59 -2.85 4.86
C ILE A 24 -7.23 -1.92 3.69
N GLU A 25 -5.95 -1.77 3.36
CA GLU A 25 -5.49 -1.01 2.20
C GLU A 25 -6.08 -1.57 0.90
N ASP A 26 -6.10 -2.90 0.72
CA ASP A 26 -6.72 -3.54 -0.45
C ASP A 26 -8.21 -3.18 -0.57
N ALA A 27 -8.94 -3.24 0.55
CA ALA A 27 -10.34 -2.86 0.59
C ALA A 27 -10.55 -1.37 0.27
N ALA A 28 -9.70 -0.49 0.80
CA ALA A 28 -9.76 0.95 0.56
C ALA A 28 -9.53 1.29 -0.93
N VAL A 29 -8.50 0.71 -1.57
CA VAL A 29 -8.23 0.92 -3.00
C VAL A 29 -9.42 0.47 -3.85
N LEU A 30 -9.97 -0.71 -3.58
CA LEU A 30 -11.14 -1.20 -4.33
C LEU A 30 -12.36 -0.33 -4.11
N ALA A 31 -12.68 0.00 -2.86
CA ALA A 31 -13.82 0.86 -2.54
C ALA A 31 -13.70 2.21 -3.26
N LYS A 32 -12.49 2.78 -3.26
CA LYS A 32 -12.23 4.06 -3.89
C LYS A 32 -12.36 4.01 -5.40
N LEU A 33 -11.68 3.07 -6.06
CA LEU A 33 -11.80 2.87 -7.52
C LEU A 33 -13.26 2.66 -7.95
N PHE A 34 -13.99 1.79 -7.24
CA PHE A 34 -15.39 1.48 -7.57
C PHE A 34 -16.37 2.60 -7.22
N SER A 35 -15.99 3.58 -6.39
CA SER A 35 -16.80 4.79 -6.18
C SER A 35 -16.95 5.62 -7.47
N HIS A 36 -16.00 5.46 -8.40
CA HIS A 36 -16.02 6.08 -9.73
C HIS A 36 -16.74 5.23 -10.78
N LEU A 37 -17.23 4.04 -10.42
CA LEU A 37 -17.94 3.17 -11.35
C LEU A 37 -19.22 3.83 -11.84
N ARG A 38 -19.42 3.78 -13.16
CA ARG A 38 -20.60 4.26 -13.89
C ARG A 38 -21.15 3.19 -14.81
N THR A 39 -20.28 2.38 -15.43
CA THR A 39 -20.68 1.31 -16.34
C THR A 39 -19.87 0.04 -16.10
N GLU A 40 -20.42 -1.11 -16.47
CA GLU A 40 -19.79 -2.42 -16.24
C GLU A 40 -18.46 -2.58 -16.98
N GLU A 41 -18.28 -1.92 -18.14
CA GLU A 41 -17.05 -1.99 -18.94
C GLU A 41 -15.83 -1.41 -18.22
N GLN A 42 -16.04 -0.60 -17.18
CA GLN A 42 -14.97 -0.01 -16.37
C GLN A 42 -14.39 -0.99 -15.36
N ILE A 43 -15.14 -2.04 -14.96
CA ILE A 43 -14.73 -3.02 -13.94
C ILE A 43 -13.38 -3.63 -14.28
N SER A 44 -13.19 -4.05 -15.54
CA SER A 44 -11.92 -4.61 -15.99
C SER A 44 -10.76 -3.63 -15.79
N SER A 45 -10.98 -2.33 -16.07
CA SER A 45 -9.98 -1.29 -15.86
C SER A 45 -9.59 -1.14 -14.40
N PHE A 46 -10.58 -1.14 -13.51
CA PHE A 46 -10.36 -0.97 -12.07
C PHE A 46 -9.66 -2.17 -11.45
N LEU A 47 -9.94 -3.39 -11.92
CA LEU A 47 -9.20 -4.57 -11.47
C LEU A 47 -7.73 -4.53 -11.92
N TRP A 48 -7.44 -3.99 -13.12
CA TRP A 48 -6.07 -3.74 -13.55
C TRP A 48 -5.38 -2.66 -12.70
N ALA A 49 -6.07 -1.55 -12.44
CA ALA A 49 -5.59 -0.48 -11.57
C ALA A 49 -5.25 -0.99 -10.17
N PHE A 50 -6.16 -1.77 -9.58
CA PHE A 50 -5.96 -2.41 -8.29
C PHE A 50 -4.67 -3.24 -8.28
N GLN A 51 -4.46 -4.08 -9.28
CA GLN A 51 -3.23 -4.88 -9.33
C GLN A 51 -1.98 -4.01 -9.50
N ASP A 52 -2.04 -2.98 -10.34
CA ASP A 52 -0.91 -2.07 -10.61
C ASP A 52 -0.49 -1.28 -9.37
N LEU A 53 -1.47 -0.83 -8.57
CA LEU A 53 -1.24 -0.13 -7.30
C LEU A 53 -0.79 -1.07 -6.19
N ARG A 54 -1.48 -2.21 -6.01
CA ARG A 54 -1.29 -3.07 -4.84
C ARG A 54 -0.09 -3.99 -4.97
N GLN A 55 0.22 -4.51 -6.16
CA GLN A 55 1.32 -5.47 -6.31
C GLN A 55 2.69 -4.89 -5.91
N PRO A 56 3.10 -3.68 -6.34
CA PRO A 56 4.35 -3.07 -5.89
C PRO A 56 4.34 -2.76 -4.39
N ARG A 57 3.20 -2.27 -3.86
CA ARG A 57 3.03 -1.96 -2.44
C ARG A 57 3.17 -3.20 -1.56
N CYS A 58 2.49 -4.30 -1.87
CA CYS A 58 2.63 -5.56 -1.15
C CYS A 58 4.07 -6.10 -1.18
N ASN A 59 4.73 -6.04 -2.34
CA ASN A 59 6.12 -6.47 -2.45
C ASN A 59 7.06 -5.62 -1.58
N SER A 60 6.88 -4.30 -1.58
CA SER A 60 7.69 -3.38 -0.77
C SER A 60 7.53 -3.66 0.73
N VAL A 61 6.28 -3.76 1.21
CA VAL A 61 6.00 -4.04 2.63
C VAL A 61 6.54 -5.39 3.06
N MET A 62 6.36 -6.43 2.24
CA MET A 62 6.87 -7.76 2.54
C MET A 62 8.41 -7.76 2.68
N GLN A 63 9.13 -7.07 1.79
CA GLN A 63 10.59 -6.97 1.90
C GLN A 63 11.03 -6.25 3.17
N LYS A 64 10.34 -5.17 3.53
CA LYS A 64 10.59 -4.42 4.78
C LYS A 64 10.30 -5.27 6.01
N GLU A 65 9.21 -6.05 6.03
CA GLU A 65 8.88 -6.94 7.13
C GLU A 65 9.90 -8.08 7.30
N VAL A 66 10.38 -8.69 6.21
CA VAL A 66 11.47 -9.68 6.26
C VAL A 66 12.71 -9.06 6.90
N GLY A 67 13.08 -7.86 6.45
CA GLY A 67 14.24 -7.12 6.97
C GLY A 67 14.09 -6.80 8.45
N MET A 68 12.93 -6.32 8.87
CA MET A 68 12.64 -6.02 10.28
C MET A 68 12.65 -7.27 11.15
N MET A 69 12.02 -8.37 10.70
CA MET A 69 12.05 -9.64 11.43
C MET A 69 13.47 -10.14 11.60
N TRP A 70 14.28 -10.13 10.54
CA TRP A 70 15.69 -10.48 10.64
C TRP A 70 16.43 -9.56 11.62
N TYR A 71 16.23 -8.25 11.52
CA TYR A 71 16.87 -7.26 12.37
C TYR A 71 16.56 -7.47 13.85
N LEU A 72 15.31 -7.82 14.19
CA LEU A 72 14.87 -8.09 15.57
C LEU A 72 15.33 -9.47 16.07
N THR A 73 15.41 -10.47 15.19
CA THR A 73 15.69 -11.87 15.53
C THR A 73 17.08 -12.35 15.11
N MET A 74 18.03 -11.42 14.91
CA MET A 74 19.40 -11.75 14.51
C MET A 74 20.01 -12.82 15.44
N PRO A 75 20.66 -13.86 14.89
CA PRO A 75 21.34 -14.87 15.68
C PRO A 75 22.49 -14.24 16.47
N GLU A 76 22.90 -14.90 17.55
CA GLU A 76 24.07 -14.48 18.32
C GLU A 76 25.30 -14.34 17.42
N GLY A 77 25.94 -13.17 17.48
CA GLY A 77 27.06 -12.85 16.60
C GLY A 77 27.43 -11.37 16.63
N GLU A 78 28.37 -11.00 15.78
CA GLU A 78 28.90 -9.63 15.71
C GLU A 78 27.80 -8.62 15.36
N GLN A 79 26.96 -8.93 14.38
CA GLN A 79 25.89 -8.04 13.93
C GLN A 79 24.84 -7.79 15.02
N GLN A 80 24.51 -8.83 15.79
CA GLN A 80 23.59 -8.71 16.93
C GLN A 80 24.19 -7.86 18.05
N ARG A 81 25.49 -8.04 18.37
CA ARG A 81 26.18 -7.18 19.34
C ARG A 81 26.19 -5.72 18.90
N MET A 82 26.54 -5.44 17.64
CA MET A 82 26.57 -4.09 17.09
C MET A 82 25.20 -3.40 17.19
N ARG A 83 24.12 -4.11 16.83
CA ARG A 83 22.74 -3.62 16.99
C ARG A 83 22.47 -3.25 18.45
N ASP A 84 22.73 -4.17 19.38
CA ASP A 84 22.40 -4.00 20.78
C ASP A 84 23.22 -2.89 21.45
N GLU A 85 24.49 -2.76 21.09
CA GLU A 85 25.36 -1.66 21.53
C GLU A 85 24.85 -0.31 21.01
N THR A 86 24.44 -0.24 19.74
CA THR A 86 23.84 0.97 19.16
C THR A 86 22.55 1.36 19.88
N MET A 87 21.66 0.40 20.14
CA MET A 87 20.40 0.64 20.85
C MET A 87 20.63 1.10 22.29
N ARG A 88 21.57 0.48 23.02
CA ARG A 88 21.95 0.91 24.37
C ARG A 88 22.55 2.31 24.37
N ALA A 89 23.45 2.61 23.45
CA ALA A 89 24.06 3.93 23.34
C ALA A 89 23.00 5.03 23.11
N LYS A 90 22.01 4.80 22.24
CA LYS A 90 20.89 5.74 22.04
C LYS A 90 20.06 5.91 23.30
N HIS A 91 19.71 4.81 23.97
CA HIS A 91 18.96 4.85 25.22
C HIS A 91 19.70 5.64 26.31
N ASP A 92 21.01 5.39 26.49
CA ASP A 92 21.82 6.05 27.52
C ASP A 92 22.01 7.56 27.21
N ALA A 93 21.94 7.94 25.94
CA ALA A 93 21.90 9.33 25.50
C ALA A 93 20.50 9.99 25.62
N GLY A 94 19.48 9.25 26.06
CA GLY A 94 18.10 9.73 26.14
C GLY A 94 17.41 9.90 24.78
N LEU A 95 17.95 9.27 23.73
CA LEU A 95 17.43 9.34 22.36
C LEU A 95 16.51 8.15 22.07
N GLY A 96 15.51 8.36 21.21
CA GLY A 96 14.71 7.29 20.65
C GLY A 96 15.53 6.37 19.75
N VAL A 97 15.18 5.07 19.68
CA VAL A 97 15.90 4.09 18.84
C VAL A 97 15.89 4.49 17.35
N LEU A 98 14.82 5.13 16.89
CA LEU A 98 14.65 5.65 15.52
C LEU A 98 15.08 7.11 15.37
N GLN A 99 15.56 7.74 16.45
CA GLN A 99 16.03 9.11 16.38
C GLN A 99 17.40 9.14 15.72
N ALA A 100 17.63 10.16 14.88
CA ALA A 100 18.94 10.45 14.33
C ALA A 100 19.93 10.71 15.47
N SER A 101 21.15 10.18 15.34
CA SER A 101 22.23 10.35 16.31
C SER A 101 23.21 11.48 15.97
N ASP A 102 23.08 12.06 14.78
CA ASP A 102 23.93 13.11 14.22
C ASP A 102 23.12 14.36 13.85
N GLU A 103 23.71 15.29 13.10
CA GLU A 103 23.03 16.50 12.60
C GLU A 103 22.01 16.19 11.47
N SER A 104 21.82 14.92 11.08
CA SER A 104 20.79 14.58 10.11
C SER A 104 19.40 14.81 10.69
N GLU A 105 18.48 15.32 9.87
CA GLU A 105 17.11 15.57 10.32
C GLU A 105 16.37 14.26 10.65
N GLU A 106 16.71 13.15 9.97
CA GLU A 106 15.99 11.88 10.09
C GLU A 106 16.91 10.67 9.91
N SER A 107 16.68 9.62 10.70
CA SER A 107 17.38 8.34 10.53
C SER A 107 16.78 7.55 9.35
N PRO A 108 17.57 6.73 8.63
CA PRO A 108 17.06 5.87 7.55
C PRO A 108 15.90 4.97 8.02
N GLU A 109 15.98 4.44 9.23
CA GLU A 109 14.92 3.61 9.82
C GLU A 109 13.62 4.40 10.02
N TRP A 110 13.72 5.68 10.39
CA TRP A 110 12.54 6.55 10.52
C TRP A 110 11.88 6.83 9.17
N VAL A 111 12.67 7.03 8.12
CA VAL A 111 12.16 7.19 6.75
C VAL A 111 11.37 5.95 6.33
N GLU A 112 11.91 4.75 6.53
CA GLU A 112 11.21 3.50 6.21
C GLU A 112 9.91 3.32 7.00
N VAL A 113 9.91 3.67 8.28
CA VAL A 113 8.71 3.64 9.13
C VAL A 113 7.65 4.58 8.57
N LYS A 114 8.01 5.82 8.22
CA LYS A 114 7.07 6.77 7.61
C LYS A 114 6.50 6.24 6.31
N GLU A 115 7.31 5.67 5.42
CA GLU A 115 6.82 5.11 4.16
C GLU A 115 5.80 3.97 4.35
N VAL A 116 5.89 3.20 5.44
CA VAL A 116 4.92 2.13 5.72
C VAL A 116 3.65 2.69 6.36
N PHE A 117 3.79 3.54 7.37
CA PHE A 117 2.68 3.98 8.23
C PHE A 117 1.96 5.24 7.74
N ALA A 118 2.59 6.06 6.89
CA ALA A 118 1.97 7.25 6.30
C ALA A 118 1.36 6.98 4.91
N TYR A 119 1.25 5.71 4.51
CA TYR A 119 0.67 5.32 3.22
C TYR A 119 -0.85 5.54 3.22
N ASP A 120 -1.34 6.33 2.26
CA ASP A 120 -2.76 6.58 2.05
C ASP A 120 -3.25 5.82 0.82
N ALA A 121 -3.95 4.71 1.07
CA ALA A 121 -4.48 3.85 0.01
C ALA A 121 -5.57 4.53 -0.83
N GLU A 122 -6.37 5.43 -0.23
CA GLU A 122 -7.43 6.12 -0.95
C GLU A 122 -6.85 7.20 -1.87
N ASP A 123 -5.84 7.93 -1.42
CA ASP A 123 -5.15 8.94 -2.23
C ASP A 123 -4.47 8.33 -3.46
N GLU A 124 -3.79 7.18 -3.29
CA GLU A 124 -3.18 6.46 -4.42
C GLU A 124 -4.22 6.02 -5.47
N ALA A 125 -5.39 5.57 -5.03
CA ALA A 125 -6.48 5.21 -5.92
C ALA A 125 -7.11 6.43 -6.62
N ASP A 126 -7.24 7.56 -5.91
CA ASP A 126 -7.69 8.84 -6.48
C ASP A 126 -6.71 9.37 -7.53
N ASN A 127 -5.42 9.35 -7.22
CA ASN A 127 -4.34 9.76 -8.12
C ASN A 127 -4.39 8.94 -9.42
N TRP A 128 -4.51 7.61 -9.30
CA TRP A 128 -4.68 6.75 -10.47
C TRP A 128 -5.94 7.10 -11.28
N TRP A 129 -7.07 7.36 -10.61
CA TRP A 129 -8.31 7.75 -11.27
C TRP A 129 -8.17 9.07 -12.03
N VAL A 130 -7.55 10.09 -11.42
CA VAL A 130 -7.32 11.39 -12.05
C VAL A 130 -6.40 11.26 -13.26
N GLU A 131 -5.30 10.50 -13.15
CA GLU A 131 -4.32 10.34 -14.21
C GLU A 131 -4.83 9.49 -15.38
N TRP A 132 -5.42 8.32 -15.09
CA TRP A 132 -5.69 7.29 -16.09
C TRP A 132 -7.19 7.08 -16.30
N GLY A 133 -7.97 7.08 -15.23
CA GLY A 133 -9.42 6.86 -15.26
C GLY A 133 -10.18 7.95 -16.00
N MET A 134 -10.02 9.20 -15.57
CA MET A 134 -10.66 10.36 -16.21
C MET A 134 -10.18 10.56 -17.65
N LEU A 135 -8.90 10.32 -17.92
CA LEU A 135 -8.35 10.42 -19.27
C LEU A 135 -9.06 9.45 -20.22
N ARG A 136 -9.29 8.21 -19.77
CA ARG A 136 -10.01 7.20 -20.54
C ARG A 136 -11.47 7.60 -20.77
N GLU A 137 -12.17 8.11 -19.76
CA GLU A 137 -13.57 8.54 -19.91
C GLU A 137 -13.72 9.76 -20.83
N ARG A 138 -12.81 10.74 -20.73
CA ARG A 138 -12.79 11.88 -21.65
C ARG A 138 -12.52 11.45 -23.09
N SER A 139 -11.65 10.46 -23.30
CA SER A 139 -11.40 9.92 -24.65
C SER A 139 -12.64 9.26 -25.27
N ARG A 140 -13.60 8.82 -24.44
CA ARG A 140 -14.89 8.25 -24.86
C ARG A 140 -15.99 9.32 -25.02
N GLY A 141 -15.69 10.59 -24.73
CA GLY A 141 -16.64 11.70 -24.80
C GLY A 141 -17.57 11.82 -23.60
N VAL A 142 -17.27 11.15 -22.48
CA VAL A 142 -18.06 11.21 -21.24
C VAL A 142 -17.63 12.41 -20.42
N ASP A 143 -18.57 13.32 -20.09
CA ASP A 143 -18.32 14.41 -19.16
C ASP A 143 -18.37 13.90 -17.72
N VAL A 144 -17.19 13.75 -17.12
CA VAL A 144 -16.98 13.24 -15.76
C VAL A 144 -17.16 14.33 -14.68
N SER A 145 -17.52 15.57 -15.07
CA SER A 145 -17.66 16.70 -14.14
C SER A 145 -18.94 16.66 -13.28
N LEU A 146 -19.93 15.85 -13.66
CA LEU A 146 -21.23 15.77 -12.98
C LEU A 146 -21.34 14.52 -12.10
N GLY A 147 -21.60 14.75 -10.82
CA GLY A 147 -21.80 13.73 -9.80
C GLY A 147 -22.90 12.72 -10.15
N ILE A 148 -22.71 11.53 -9.59
CA ILE A 148 -23.38 10.24 -9.86
C ILE A 148 -24.92 10.31 -9.96
N PRO A 149 -25.52 9.69 -11.00
CA PRO A 149 -26.69 8.84 -10.76
C PRO A 149 -26.45 7.43 -11.34
N ILE A 150 -26.38 6.44 -10.44
CA ILE A 150 -26.44 5.02 -10.83
C ILE A 150 -27.89 4.76 -11.22
N GLN A 151 -28.16 4.55 -12.51
CA GLN A 151 -29.44 4.00 -12.97
C GLN A 151 -29.37 2.48 -12.76
N VAL A 152 -29.94 2.00 -11.65
CA VAL A 152 -30.15 0.56 -11.45
C VAL A 152 -31.32 0.16 -12.33
N GLU A 153 -31.06 -0.63 -13.38
CA GLU A 153 -32.09 -1.23 -14.21
C GLU A 153 -32.91 -2.20 -13.34
N GLN A 154 -34.13 -1.79 -12.98
CA GLN A 154 -35.08 -2.67 -12.29
C GLN A 154 -35.60 -3.68 -13.30
N THR A 155 -35.09 -4.91 -13.24
CA THR A 155 -35.70 -6.03 -13.93
C THR A 155 -37.06 -6.34 -13.29
N VAL A 156 -38.12 -5.79 -13.89
CA VAL A 156 -39.50 -6.18 -13.58
C VAL A 156 -39.65 -7.65 -13.96
N SER A 157 -39.85 -8.51 -12.96
CA SER A 157 -40.21 -9.90 -13.17
C SER A 157 -41.73 -9.96 -13.36
N ASP A 158 -42.17 -10.40 -14.54
CA ASP A 158 -43.56 -10.78 -14.84
C ASP A 158 -43.94 -12.10 -14.16
#